data_AF-A0A920PI85-F1
#
_entry.id   AF-A0A920PI85-F1
#
_cell.length_a   1.000
_cell.length_b   1.000
_cell.length_c   1.000
_cell.angle_alpha   90.00
_cell.angle_beta   90.00
_cell.angle_gamma   90.00
#
_symmetry.space_group_name_H-M   'P 1'
#
loop_
_entity.id
_entity.type
_entity.pdbx_description
1 polymer ?
#
loop_
_entity_poly.entity_id
_entity_poly.type
_entity_poly.pdbx_seq_one_letter_code
_entity_poly.pdbx_strand_id
1 'polypeptide(L)'
;MAAQAAAVENMMIGMEVKGRSWGDYFVPDRHAVYAAQTLTQELYPQIINTLRELAGGALIMLPSSATDYENPEIASIIQGVQVSADGRSDKDRVKLLKLAWDAIGSEFAGRHTQYEMFYAGAQFVTRAHSMRTYDWDGAASIVSNITGRYDL
;
A
#
# COMPACT_ATOMS: atom_id res chain seq x y z
N MET A 1 5.64 0.78 7.89
CA MET A 1 4.91 1.73 7.04
C MET A 1 5.79 2.82 6.42
N ALA A 2 6.53 3.65 7.18
CA ALA A 2 7.37 4.71 6.57
C ALA A 2 8.36 4.20 5.50
N ALA A 3 9.12 3.13 5.80
CA ALA A 3 10.03 2.52 4.83
C ALA A 3 9.33 1.95 3.58
N GLN A 4 8.10 1.44 3.74
CA GLN A 4 7.32 0.90 2.63
C GLN A 4 6.85 2.02 1.70
N ALA A 5 6.38 3.15 2.26
CA ALA A 5 6.00 4.32 1.48
C ALA A 5 7.20 4.88 0.70
N ALA A 6 8.34 5.06 1.37
CA ALA A 6 9.57 5.49 0.72
C ALA A 6 10.03 4.49 -0.36
N ALA A 7 9.87 3.18 -0.15
CA ALA A 7 10.23 2.18 -1.16
C ALA A 7 9.39 2.33 -2.44
N VAL A 8 8.07 2.52 -2.32
CA VAL A 8 7.19 2.73 -3.48
C VAL A 8 7.54 4.02 -4.24
N GLU A 9 7.81 5.10 -3.51
CA GLU A 9 8.26 6.37 -4.10
C GLU A 9 9.58 6.20 -4.87
N ASN A 10 10.56 5.52 -4.26
CA ASN A 10 11.85 5.26 -4.90
C ASN A 10 11.76 4.30 -6.10
N MET A 11 10.79 3.37 -6.12
CA MET A 11 10.54 2.54 -7.31
C MET A 11 10.06 3.40 -8.50
N MET A 12 9.21 4.41 -8.24
CA MET A 12 8.76 5.35 -9.26
C MET A 12 9.92 6.20 -9.80
N ILE A 13 10.73 6.77 -8.92
CA ILE A 13 11.92 7.52 -9.34
C ILE A 13 12.89 6.60 -10.12
N GLY A 14 13.11 5.38 -9.63
CA GLY A 14 14.01 4.42 -10.26
C GLY A 14 13.60 4.02 -11.68
N MET A 15 12.31 3.87 -11.96
CA MET A 15 11.84 3.55 -13.31
C MET A 15 12.00 4.71 -14.30
N GLU A 16 11.93 5.96 -13.83
CA GLU A 16 12.21 7.14 -14.65
C GLU A 16 13.71 7.28 -14.93
N VAL A 17 14.54 7.18 -13.89
CA VAL A 17 16.00 7.31 -14.01
C VAL A 17 16.59 6.23 -14.92
N LYS A 18 16.09 5.00 -14.84
CA LYS A 18 16.52 3.88 -15.71
C LYS A 18 15.84 3.88 -17.08
N GLY A 19 14.95 4.84 -17.36
CA GLY A 19 14.22 4.92 -18.61
C GLY A 19 15.13 5.05 -19.83
N ARG A 20 14.54 4.93 -21.02
CA ARG A 20 15.25 5.02 -22.30
C ARG A 20 14.44 5.77 -23.34
N SER A 21 15.14 6.33 -24.32
CA SER A 21 14.50 6.89 -25.51
C SER A 21 13.90 5.78 -26.38
N TRP A 22 12.74 6.06 -26.97
CA TRP A 22 12.02 5.24 -27.93
C TRP A 22 11.49 6.13 -29.04
N GLY A 23 12.29 6.29 -30.11
CA GLY A 23 12.06 7.31 -31.11
C GLY A 23 12.10 8.71 -30.47
N ASP A 24 11.06 9.50 -30.70
CA ASP A 24 10.92 10.85 -30.15
C ASP A 24 10.42 10.89 -28.69
N TYR A 25 10.12 9.73 -28.11
CA TYR A 25 9.57 9.61 -26.76
C TYR A 25 10.61 9.10 -25.77
N PHE A 26 10.44 9.42 -24.48
CA PHE A 26 11.16 8.77 -23.39
C PHE A 26 10.20 7.85 -22.64
N VAL A 27 10.61 6.61 -22.41
CA VAL A 27 9.77 5.59 -21.74
C VAL A 27 10.47 5.06 -20.48
N PRO A 28 9.72 4.78 -19.40
CA PRO A 28 10.29 4.25 -18.16
C PRO A 28 10.90 2.86 -18.37
N ASP A 29 11.82 2.47 -17.48
CA ASP A 29 12.42 1.15 -17.50
C ASP A 29 11.36 0.07 -17.35
N ARG A 30 11.31 -0.83 -18.33
CA ARG A 30 10.28 -1.87 -18.42
C ARG A 30 10.34 -2.81 -17.22
N HIS A 31 11.54 -3.22 -16.81
CA HIS A 31 11.67 -4.15 -15.70
C HIS A 31 11.28 -3.50 -14.37
N ALA A 32 11.75 -2.26 -14.11
CA ALA A 32 11.37 -1.51 -12.92
C ALA A 32 9.86 -1.31 -12.79
N VAL A 33 9.14 -1.05 -13.89
CA VAL A 33 7.67 -0.96 -13.89
C VAL A 33 7.03 -2.26 -13.42
N TYR A 34 7.42 -3.41 -14.01
CA TYR A 34 6.82 -4.70 -13.63
C TYR A 34 7.23 -5.16 -12.22
N ALA A 35 8.45 -4.86 -11.80
CA ALA A 35 8.90 -5.11 -10.43
C ALA A 35 8.08 -4.29 -9.43
N ALA A 36 7.85 -3.00 -9.70
CA ALA A 36 7.02 -2.14 -8.87
C ALA A 36 5.59 -2.69 -8.76
N GLN A 37 4.97 -3.06 -9.88
CA GLN A 37 3.62 -3.65 -9.91
C GLN A 37 3.52 -4.93 -9.06
N THR A 38 4.47 -5.86 -9.21
CA THR A 38 4.47 -7.10 -8.42
C THR A 38 4.58 -6.80 -6.93
N LEU A 39 5.49 -5.91 -6.53
CA LEU A 39 5.75 -5.63 -5.12
C LEU A 39 4.62 -4.82 -4.48
N THR A 40 4.03 -3.85 -5.17
CA THR A 40 2.93 -3.04 -4.61
C THR A 40 1.65 -3.86 -4.44
N GLN A 41 1.37 -4.82 -5.34
CA GLN A 41 0.25 -5.76 -5.19
C GLN A 41 0.36 -6.60 -3.90
N GLU A 42 1.57 -7.02 -3.54
CA GLU A 42 1.82 -7.76 -2.30
C GLU A 42 1.79 -6.86 -1.06
N LEU A 43 2.21 -5.61 -1.22
CA LEU A 43 2.37 -4.65 -0.15
C LEU A 43 1.03 -4.09 0.36
N TYR A 44 0.10 -3.78 -0.55
CA TYR A 44 -1.17 -3.13 -0.18
C TYR A 44 -1.97 -3.89 0.90
N PRO A 45 -2.23 -5.22 0.78
CA PRO A 45 -2.94 -5.94 1.83
C PRO A 45 -2.19 -5.97 3.17
N GLN A 46 -0.85 -5.92 3.15
CA GLN A 46 -0.05 -5.84 4.38
C GLN A 46 -0.27 -4.49 5.08
N ILE A 47 -0.29 -3.39 4.34
CA ILE A 47 -0.58 -2.05 4.87
C ILE A 47 -1.98 -2.02 5.48
N ILE A 48 -2.99 -2.55 4.78
CA ILE A 48 -4.36 -2.64 5.28
C ILE A 48 -4.42 -3.43 6.59
N ASN A 49 -3.75 -4.58 6.67
CA ASN A 49 -3.71 -5.38 7.90
C ASN A 49 -2.97 -4.66 9.03
N THR A 50 -1.85 -3.99 8.77
CA THR A 50 -1.16 -3.18 9.78
C THR A 50 -2.08 -2.08 10.34
N LEU A 51 -2.85 -1.39 9.49
CA LEU A 51 -3.80 -0.38 9.96
C LEU A 51 -4.92 -0.97 10.81
N ARG A 52 -5.43 -2.16 10.43
CA ARG A 52 -6.44 -2.88 11.22
C ARG A 52 -5.90 -3.32 12.58
N GLU A 53 -4.68 -3.84 12.63
CA GLU A 53 -3.99 -4.25 13.86
C GLU A 53 -3.76 -3.06 14.80
N LEU A 54 -3.30 -1.93 14.26
CA LEU A 54 -3.06 -0.71 15.04
C LEU A 54 -4.36 -0.10 15.59
N ALA A 55 -5.46 -0.16 14.84
CA ALA A 55 -6.72 0.43 15.25
C ALA A 55 -7.55 -0.49 16.17
N GLY A 56 -7.41 -1.80 16.02
CA GLY A 56 -8.16 -2.81 16.78
C GLY A 56 -9.68 -2.59 16.68
N GLY A 57 -10.39 -2.87 17.78
CA GLY A 57 -11.85 -2.72 17.86
C GLY A 57 -12.34 -1.26 17.85
N ALA A 58 -11.46 -0.26 17.88
CA ALA A 58 -11.88 1.14 17.94
C ALA A 58 -12.67 1.58 16.69
N LEU A 59 -12.45 0.93 15.55
CA LEU A 59 -13.12 1.27 14.29
C LEU A 59 -14.60 0.88 14.25
N ILE A 60 -15.04 -0.05 15.10
CA ILE A 60 -16.44 -0.48 15.19
C ILE A 60 -17.18 0.17 16.36
N MET A 61 -16.45 0.74 17.33
CA MET A 61 -17.01 1.42 18.49
C MET A 61 -17.23 2.91 18.20
N LEU A 62 -17.97 3.22 17.12
CA LEU A 62 -18.22 4.60 16.68
C LEU A 62 -19.73 4.88 16.64
N PRO A 63 -20.15 6.16 16.81
CA PRO A 63 -21.53 6.56 16.59
C PRO A 63 -21.99 6.20 15.17
N SER A 64 -23.29 5.93 15.01
CA SER A 64 -23.90 5.57 13.74
C SER A 64 -23.71 6.67 12.69
N SER A 65 -23.93 7.93 13.07
CA SER A 65 -23.99 9.06 12.15
C SER A 65 -23.57 10.38 12.81
N ALA A 66 -23.47 11.45 12.02
CA ALA A 66 -23.28 12.79 12.57
C ALA A 66 -24.51 13.27 13.36
N THR A 67 -25.70 12.77 13.02
CA THR A 67 -26.98 13.11 13.67
C THR A 67 -27.04 12.64 15.12
N ASP A 68 -26.23 11.64 15.51
CA ASP A 68 -26.14 11.22 16.92
C ASP A 68 -25.66 12.35 17.85
N TYR A 69 -24.93 13.34 17.32
CA TYR A 69 -24.53 14.53 18.07
C TYR A 69 -25.63 15.57 18.23
N GLU A 70 -26.73 15.45 17.48
CA GLU A 70 -27.89 16.36 17.57
C GLU A 70 -28.81 15.97 18.72
N ASN A 71 -28.75 14.71 19.18
CA ASN A 71 -29.45 14.25 20.38
C ASN A 71 -28.59 14.54 21.63
N PRO A 72 -29.04 15.42 22.56
CA PRO A 72 -28.26 15.79 23.74
C PRO A 72 -27.87 14.62 24.65
N GLU A 73 -28.72 13.60 24.77
CA GLU A 73 -28.45 12.42 25.60
C GLU A 73 -27.33 11.56 25.00
N ILE A 74 -27.42 11.27 23.70
CA ILE A 74 -26.41 10.49 22.97
C ILE A 74 -25.09 11.26 22.89
N ALA A 75 -25.14 12.56 22.59
CA ALA A 75 -23.96 13.42 22.54
C ALA A 75 -23.18 13.42 23.86
N SER A 76 -23.87 13.46 25.00
CA SER A 76 -23.25 13.37 26.33
C SER A 76 -22.52 12.04 26.54
N ILE A 77 -23.13 10.93 26.11
CA ILE A 77 -22.49 9.60 26.17
C ILE A 77 -21.25 9.58 25.28
N ILE A 78 -21.35 10.06 24.04
CA ILE A 78 -20.23 10.11 23.09
C ILE A 78 -19.04 10.89 23.68
N GLN A 79 -19.29 12.06 24.26
CA GLN A 79 -18.26 12.87 24.91
C GLN A 79 -17.55 12.15 26.05
N GLY A 80 -18.30 11.34 26.83
CA GLY A 80 -17.75 10.57 27.95
C GLY A 80 -16.94 9.33 27.53
N VAL A 81 -17.25 8.71 26.40
CA VAL A 81 -16.65 7.42 26.00
C VAL A 81 -15.69 7.51 24.82
N GLN A 82 -15.81 8.51 23.94
CA GLN A 82 -14.94 8.72 22.79
C GLN A 82 -13.76 9.64 23.12
N VAL A 83 -13.09 9.37 24.23
CA VAL A 83 -11.96 10.19 24.70
C VAL A 83 -10.65 9.79 24.04
N SER A 84 -9.76 10.76 23.84
CA SER A 84 -8.39 10.53 23.38
C SER A 84 -7.39 10.94 24.47
N ALA A 85 -6.38 10.10 24.69
CA ALA A 85 -5.37 10.34 25.73
C ALA A 85 -4.50 11.60 25.46
N ASP A 86 -4.47 12.06 24.21
CA ASP A 86 -3.73 13.25 23.75
C ASP A 86 -4.51 14.56 23.89
N GLY A 87 -5.69 14.53 24.54
CA GLY A 87 -6.51 15.72 24.78
C GLY A 87 -7.36 16.17 23.59
N ARG A 88 -7.38 15.42 22.48
CA ARG A 88 -8.28 15.70 21.35
C ARG A 88 -9.74 15.47 21.72
N SER A 89 -10.63 16.20 21.04
CA SER A 89 -12.08 16.07 21.25
C SER A 89 -12.62 14.72 20.79
N ASP A 90 -13.79 14.37 21.31
CA ASP A 90 -14.62 13.26 20.86
C ASP A 90 -14.91 13.34 19.35
N LYS A 91 -15.19 14.54 18.85
CA LYS A 91 -15.41 14.78 17.42
C LYS A 91 -14.17 14.50 16.58
N ASP A 92 -12.99 14.92 17.03
CA ASP A 92 -11.74 14.68 16.30
C ASP A 92 -11.42 13.18 16.25
N ARG A 93 -11.61 12.50 17.38
CA ARG A 93 -11.44 11.04 17.47
C ARG A 93 -12.38 10.31 16.52
N VAL A 94 -13.68 10.60 16.58
CA VAL A 94 -14.69 9.94 15.76
C VAL A 94 -14.45 10.21 14.28
N LYS A 95 -14.10 11.45 13.90
CA LYS A 95 -13.76 11.79 12.51
C LYS A 95 -12.56 10.97 12.00
N LEU A 96 -11.49 10.91 12.78
CA LEU A 96 -10.29 10.17 12.40
C LEU A 96 -10.58 8.67 12.24
N LEU A 97 -11.30 8.07 13.19
CA LEU A 97 -11.61 6.65 13.15
C LEU A 97 -12.60 6.29 12.05
N LYS A 98 -13.59 7.16 11.75
CA LYS A 98 -14.47 6.97 10.58
C LYS A 98 -13.71 7.08 9.26
N LEU A 99 -12.76 8.02 9.14
CA LEU A 99 -11.89 8.11 7.96
C LEU A 99 -11.03 6.85 7.82
N ALA A 100 -10.43 6.38 8.91
CA ALA A 100 -9.65 5.15 8.89
C ALA A 100 -10.51 3.94 8.49
N TRP A 101 -11.72 3.82 9.03
CA TRP A 101 -12.66 2.77 8.64
C TRP A 101 -13.03 2.84 7.15
N ASP A 102 -13.27 4.03 6.62
CA ASP A 102 -13.58 4.19 5.19
C ASP A 102 -12.39 3.86 4.28
N ALA A 103 -11.16 3.96 4.79
CA ALA A 103 -9.96 3.56 4.07
C ALA A 103 -9.68 2.04 4.11
N ILE A 104 -10.15 1.32 5.14
CA ILE A 104 -9.72 -0.08 5.38
C ILE A 104 -10.83 -1.11 5.61
N GLY A 105 -12.09 -0.70 5.81
CA GLY A 105 -13.17 -1.59 6.25
C GLY A 105 -14.54 -1.35 5.60
N SER A 106 -14.78 -0.18 5.01
CA SER A 106 -16.01 0.07 4.25
C SER A 106 -16.08 -0.73 2.95
N GLU A 107 -17.24 -0.72 2.29
CA GLU A 107 -17.40 -1.30 0.95
C GLU A 107 -16.44 -0.65 -0.06
N PHE A 108 -16.24 0.68 0.05
CA PHE A 108 -15.25 1.41 -0.73
C PHE A 108 -13.84 0.85 -0.50
N ALA A 109 -13.43 0.68 0.75
CA ALA A 109 -12.14 0.10 1.10
C ALA A 109 -11.97 -1.33 0.59
N GLY A 110 -13.03 -2.15 0.70
CA GLY A 110 -13.04 -3.52 0.19
C GLY A 110 -12.81 -3.57 -1.32
N ARG A 111 -13.55 -2.75 -2.07
CA ARG A 111 -13.34 -2.56 -3.52
C ARG A 111 -11.94 -2.04 -3.81
N HIS A 112 -11.43 -1.09 -3.04
CA HIS A 112 -10.10 -0.50 -3.27
C HIS A 112 -8.98 -1.50 -3.00
N THR A 113 -9.11 -2.33 -1.97
CA THR A 113 -8.17 -3.42 -1.68
C THR A 113 -8.17 -4.45 -2.81
N GLN A 114 -9.35 -4.85 -3.29
CA GLN A 114 -9.48 -5.73 -4.45
C GLN A 114 -8.86 -5.09 -5.70
N TYR A 115 -9.06 -3.79 -5.92
CA TYR A 115 -8.47 -3.07 -7.04
C TYR A 115 -6.94 -3.12 -6.98
N GLU A 116 -6.32 -2.70 -5.89
CA GLU A 116 -4.86 -2.63 -5.77
C GLU A 116 -4.19 -4.00 -5.88
N MET A 117 -4.85 -5.06 -5.41
CA MET A 117 -4.34 -6.42 -5.53
C MET A 117 -4.36 -6.95 -6.98
N PHE A 118 -5.24 -6.46 -7.85
CA PHE A 118 -5.55 -7.13 -9.11
C PHE A 118 -5.68 -6.21 -10.34
N TYR A 119 -5.50 -4.89 -10.23
CA TYR A 119 -5.70 -3.97 -11.36
C TYR A 119 -4.78 -4.26 -12.56
N ALA A 120 -3.55 -4.74 -12.28
CA ALA A 120 -2.57 -5.16 -13.30
C ALA A 120 -2.67 -6.66 -13.66
N GLY A 121 -3.72 -7.35 -13.17
CA GLY A 121 -3.92 -8.78 -13.31
C GLY A 121 -3.60 -9.57 -12.05
N ALA A 122 -3.89 -10.87 -12.08
CA ALA A 122 -3.55 -11.79 -11.00
C ALA A 122 -2.03 -11.84 -10.74
N GLN A 123 -1.62 -12.10 -9.51
CA GLN A 123 -0.20 -12.01 -9.11
C GLN A 123 0.74 -12.89 -9.95
N PHE A 124 0.30 -14.06 -10.40
CA PHE A 124 1.12 -14.91 -11.26
C PHE A 124 1.39 -14.25 -12.64
N VAL A 125 0.46 -13.42 -13.13
CA VAL A 125 0.61 -12.67 -14.38
C VAL A 125 1.66 -11.58 -14.21
N THR A 126 1.54 -10.74 -13.20
CA THR A 126 2.49 -9.64 -12.95
C THR A 126 3.89 -10.18 -12.65
N ARG A 127 4.00 -11.25 -11.85
CA ARG A 127 5.26 -11.97 -11.61
C ARG A 127 5.85 -12.54 -12.91
N ALA A 128 5.04 -13.09 -13.80
CA ALA A 128 5.51 -13.58 -15.09
C ALA A 128 6.01 -12.44 -16.00
N HIS A 129 5.38 -11.25 -15.98
CA HIS A 129 5.91 -10.08 -16.67
C HIS A 129 7.26 -9.62 -16.10
N SER A 130 7.38 -9.57 -14.76
CA SER A 130 8.63 -9.23 -14.09
C SER A 130 9.74 -10.24 -14.43
N MET A 131 9.44 -11.53 -14.36
CA MET A 131 10.35 -12.62 -14.75
C MET A 131 10.84 -12.47 -16.20
N ARG A 132 9.94 -12.21 -17.16
CA ARG A 132 10.30 -12.08 -18.59
C ARG A 132 11.16 -10.85 -18.90
N THR A 133 11.16 -9.85 -18.03
CA THR A 133 11.84 -8.57 -18.27
C THR A 133 13.10 -8.40 -17.47
N TYR A 134 13.38 -9.32 -16.53
CA TYR A 134 14.62 -9.36 -15.78
C TYR A 134 15.81 -9.73 -16.67
N ASP A 135 16.97 -9.13 -16.40
CA ASP A 135 18.23 -9.42 -17.10
C ASP A 135 18.89 -10.68 -16.55
N TRP A 136 18.36 -11.84 -16.97
CA TRP A 136 18.88 -13.14 -16.57
C TRP A 136 20.30 -13.40 -17.09
N ASP A 137 20.60 -12.93 -18.30
CA ASP A 137 21.92 -13.11 -18.92
C ASP A 137 22.98 -12.31 -18.15
N GLY A 138 22.68 -11.07 -17.79
CA GLY A 138 23.53 -10.25 -16.92
C GLY A 138 23.77 -10.91 -15.57
N ALA A 139 22.72 -11.39 -14.90
CA ALA A 139 22.84 -12.11 -13.64
C ALA A 139 23.68 -13.40 -13.75
N ALA A 140 23.45 -14.21 -14.79
CA ALA A 140 24.19 -15.44 -15.04
C ALA A 140 25.68 -15.16 -15.32
N SER A 141 25.97 -14.10 -16.06
CA SER A 141 27.35 -13.70 -16.40
C SER A 141 28.20 -13.43 -15.15
N ILE A 142 27.61 -12.83 -14.11
CA ILE A 142 28.31 -12.57 -12.84
C ILE A 142 28.74 -13.89 -12.20
N VAL A 143 27.84 -14.87 -12.16
CA VAL A 143 28.13 -16.20 -11.59
C VAL A 143 29.23 -16.87 -12.39
N SER A 144 29.10 -16.93 -13.72
CA SER A 144 30.10 -17.51 -14.61
C SER A 144 31.48 -16.85 -14.45
N ASN A 145 31.53 -15.54 -14.28
CA ASN A 145 32.77 -14.79 -14.09
C ASN A 145 33.47 -15.08 -12.76
N ILE A 146 32.74 -15.54 -11.74
CA ILE A 146 33.32 -15.89 -10.44
C ILE A 146 33.79 -17.34 -10.47
N THR A 147 32.93 -18.26 -10.93
CA THR A 147 33.24 -19.69 -10.95
C THR A 147 34.32 -20.03 -11.96
N GLY A 148 34.43 -19.27 -13.06
CA GLY A 148 35.51 -19.43 -14.05
C GLY A 148 36.89 -18.98 -13.57
N ARG A 149 37.05 -18.51 -12.32
CA ARG A 149 38.35 -18.09 -11.76
C ARG A 149 39.12 -19.20 -11.07
N TYR A 150 38.53 -20.37 -10.90
CA TYR A 150 39.16 -21.48 -10.22
C TYR A 150 38.65 -22.82 -10.79
N ASP A 151 39.51 -23.83 -10.74
CA ASP A 151 39.19 -25.22 -11.04
C ASP A 151 39.28 -26.05 -9.75
N LEU A 152 38.72 -27.27 -9.77
CA LEU A 152 38.77 -28.24 -8.67
C LEU A 152 39.99 -29.16 -8.75
#